data_AF-A0A969UH89-F1
#
_entry.id   AF-A0A969UH89-F1
#
_cell.length_a   1.000
_cell.length_b   1.000
_cell.length_c   1.000
_cell.angle_alpha   90.00
_cell.angle_beta   90.00
_cell.angle_gamma   90.00
#
_symmetry.space_group_name_H-M   'P 1'
#
loop_
_entity.id
_entity.type
_entity.pdbx_description
1 polymer ?
#
loop_
_entity_poly.entity_id
_entity_poly.type
_entity_poly.pdbx_seq_one_letter_code
_entity_poly.pdbx_strand_id
1 'polypeptide(L)'
;MGQILILGVSMLVSFLVSHMLKRRFQEYSQIPIRVTGAEVAEMMLKQNGITDVRVISVPGQLTDHYNPANKTVNLSEYVYGMNTVAAAAVAAHECGHALQHQQAYVWLGIRSKIVPAVQLSSTMLNWLMMLSLLGMGLMHNTTMLWVWVA
;
A
#
# COMPACT_ATOMS: atom_id res chain seq x y z
N MET A 1 -12.52 -30.14 9.58
CA MET A 1 -13.72 -29.27 9.49
C MET A 1 -13.49 -27.86 10.00
N GLY A 2 -12.92 -27.66 11.20
CA GLY A 2 -12.69 -26.30 11.75
C GLY A 2 -11.79 -25.39 10.90
N GLN A 3 -10.71 -25.92 10.32
CA GLN A 3 -9.80 -25.13 9.47
C GLN A 3 -10.46 -24.62 8.18
N ILE A 4 -11.32 -25.43 7.55
CA ILE A 4 -12.09 -25.03 6.34
C ILE A 4 -13.08 -23.93 6.69
N LEU A 5 -13.66 -23.97 7.88
CA LEU A 5 -14.60 -22.96 8.37
C LEU A 5 -13.89 -21.62 8.62
N ILE A 6 -12.71 -21.64 9.24
CA ILE A 6 -11.86 -20.46 9.43
C ILE A 6 -11.42 -19.87 8.08
N LEU A 7 -11.00 -20.71 7.14
CA LEU A 7 -10.62 -20.29 5.80
C LEU A 7 -11.81 -19.65 5.06
N GLY A 8 -12.97 -20.31 5.08
CA GLY A 8 -14.18 -19.80 4.43
C GLY A 8 -14.64 -18.46 5.00
N VAL A 9 -14.64 -18.31 6.34
CA VAL A 9 -15.01 -17.05 7.00
C VAL A 9 -14.02 -15.94 6.68
N SER A 10 -12.71 -16.20 6.77
CA SER A 10 -11.69 -15.19 6.46
C SER A 10 -11.72 -14.74 5.00
N MET A 11 -11.99 -15.64 4.06
CA MET A 11 -12.20 -15.29 2.65
C MET A 11 -13.44 -14.41 2.45
N LEU A 12 -14.56 -14.76 3.09
CA LEU A 12 -15.80 -13.97 3.02
C LEU A 12 -15.60 -12.55 3.57
N VAL A 13 -14.97 -12.44 4.74
CA VAL A 13 -14.67 -11.12 5.34
C VAL A 13 -13.74 -10.31 4.43
N SER A 14 -12.68 -10.92 3.90
CA SER A 14 -11.76 -10.25 2.99
C SER A 14 -12.46 -9.74 1.73
N PHE A 15 -13.35 -10.54 1.16
CA PHE A 15 -14.16 -10.16 0.00
C PHE A 15 -15.08 -8.98 0.31
N LEU A 16 -15.80 -9.03 1.44
CA LEU A 16 -16.69 -7.95 1.88
C LEU A 16 -15.93 -6.63 2.06
N VAL A 17 -14.79 -6.66 2.75
CA VAL A 17 -13.95 -5.47 2.97
C VAL A 17 -13.44 -4.91 1.64
N SER A 18 -12.95 -5.76 0.74
CA SER A 18 -12.49 -5.33 -0.59
C SER A 18 -13.62 -4.67 -1.40
N HIS A 19 -14.82 -5.26 -1.34
CA HIS A 19 -15.99 -4.73 -2.04
C HIS A 19 -16.45 -3.39 -1.46
N MET A 20 -16.47 -3.25 -0.13
CA MET A 20 -16.78 -1.99 0.53
C MET A 20 -15.78 -0.90 0.15
N LEU A 21 -14.47 -1.21 0.13
CA LEU A 21 -13.44 -0.24 -0.22
C LEU A 21 -13.63 0.29 -1.65
N LYS A 22 -13.86 -0.62 -2.61
CA LYS A 22 -14.13 -0.26 -4.01
C LYS A 22 -15.38 0.60 -4.15
N ARG A 23 -16.45 0.24 -3.45
CA ARG A 23 -17.72 1.00 -3.47
C ARG A 23 -17.52 2.42 -2.92
N ARG A 24 -16.81 2.57 -1.79
CA ARG A 24 -16.53 3.89 -1.21
C ARG A 24 -15.67 4.73 -2.16
N PHE A 25 -14.63 4.14 -2.74
CA PHE A 25 -13.80 4.84 -3.71
C PHE A 25 -14.63 5.38 -4.89
N GLN A 26 -15.55 4.57 -5.43
CA GLN A 26 -16.46 4.99 -6.49
C GLN A 26 -17.41 6.12 -6.06
N GLU A 27 -17.98 6.02 -4.86
CA GLU A 27 -18.88 7.02 -4.29
C GLU A 27 -18.17 8.39 -4.14
N TYR A 28 -16.99 8.41 -3.53
CA TYR A 28 -16.22 9.66 -3.33
C TYR A 28 -15.56 10.19 -4.60
N SER A 29 -15.38 9.34 -5.61
CA SER A 29 -14.89 9.77 -6.93
C SER A 29 -15.92 10.55 -7.73
N GLN A 30 -17.20 10.51 -7.34
CA GLN A 30 -18.29 11.24 -8.00
C GLN A 30 -18.62 12.58 -7.33
N ILE A 31 -18.05 12.87 -6.15
CA ILE A 31 -18.32 14.10 -5.41
C ILE A 31 -17.37 15.19 -5.90
N PRO A 32 -17.85 16.21 -6.63
CA PRO A 32 -17.00 17.26 -7.16
C PRO A 32 -16.61 18.26 -6.07
N ILE A 33 -15.43 18.85 -6.23
CA ILE A 33 -14.87 19.93 -5.42
C ILE A 33 -14.35 21.03 -6.35
N ARG A 34 -13.99 22.18 -5.79
CA ARG A 34 -13.57 23.38 -6.56
C ARG A 34 -12.09 23.38 -6.96
N VAL A 35 -11.34 22.38 -6.53
CA VAL A 35 -9.89 22.27 -6.75
C VAL A 35 -9.56 20.90 -7.33
N THR A 36 -8.55 20.84 -8.18
CA THR A 36 -8.03 19.60 -8.76
C THR A 36 -7.08 18.89 -7.80
N GLY A 37 -6.81 17.60 -8.03
CA GLY A 37 -5.80 16.89 -7.24
C GLY A 37 -4.41 17.54 -7.34
N ALA A 38 -4.04 18.04 -8.52
CA ALA A 38 -2.78 18.79 -8.69
C ALA A 38 -2.72 20.05 -7.81
N GLU A 39 -3.78 20.86 -7.81
CA GLU A 39 -3.86 22.06 -6.97
C GLU A 39 -3.80 21.72 -5.48
N VAL A 40 -4.45 20.65 -5.04
CA VAL A 40 -4.38 20.17 -3.65
C VAL A 40 -2.95 19.78 -3.27
N ALA A 41 -2.26 19.06 -4.15
CA ALA A 41 -0.88 18.67 -3.94
C ALA A 41 0.05 19.90 -3.82
N GLU A 42 -0.06 20.84 -4.75
CA GLU A 42 0.73 22.07 -4.74
C GLU A 42 0.45 22.93 -3.51
N MET A 43 -0.82 23.09 -3.13
CA MET A 43 -1.20 23.83 -1.92
C MET A 43 -0.61 23.18 -0.67
N MET A 44 -0.70 21.85 -0.54
CA MET A 44 -0.18 21.11 0.62
C MET A 44 1.35 21.22 0.73
N LEU A 45 2.06 21.06 -0.39
CA LEU A 45 3.52 21.24 -0.43
C LEU A 45 3.91 22.67 -0.05
N LYS A 46 3.24 23.67 -0.63
CA LYS A 46 3.48 25.09 -0.34
C LYS A 46 3.21 25.44 1.13
N GLN A 47 2.13 24.91 1.71
CA GLN A 47 1.78 25.12 3.12
C GLN A 47 2.84 24.53 4.08
N ASN A 48 3.53 23.47 3.65
CA ASN A 48 4.59 22.83 4.44
C ASN A 48 6.00 23.34 4.09
N GLY A 49 6.10 24.42 3.29
CA GLY A 49 7.39 25.01 2.93
C GLY A 49 8.22 24.15 1.97
N ILE A 50 7.59 23.21 1.26
CA ILE A 50 8.25 22.32 0.31
C ILE A 50 8.22 22.96 -1.08
N THR A 51 9.38 23.38 -1.57
CA THR A 51 9.53 24.01 -2.90
C THR A 51 10.40 23.21 -3.86
N ASP A 52 11.06 22.17 -3.35
CA ASP A 52 11.95 21.29 -4.12
C ASP A 52 11.21 20.07 -4.72
N VAL A 53 9.94 19.87 -4.36
CA VAL A 53 9.10 18.79 -4.87
C VAL A 53 8.16 19.32 -5.95
N ARG A 54 8.18 18.69 -7.13
CA ARG A 54 7.29 19.04 -8.25
C ARG A 54 6.14 18.06 -8.38
N VAL A 55 4.95 18.56 -8.69
CA VAL A 55 3.78 17.74 -9.01
C VAL A 55 3.74 17.53 -10.52
N ILE A 56 3.67 16.29 -10.98
CA ILE A 56 3.61 15.95 -12.41
C ILE A 56 2.51 14.94 -12.70
N SER A 57 1.98 14.96 -13.93
CA SER A 57 1.05 13.96 -14.42
C SER A 57 1.80 12.78 -15.04
N VAL A 58 1.41 11.56 -14.70
CA VAL A 58 1.90 10.32 -15.32
C VAL A 58 0.74 9.58 -16.00
N PRO A 59 0.97 9.02 -17.21
CA PRO A 59 -0.04 8.27 -17.90
C PRO A 59 -0.41 6.99 -17.13
N GLY A 60 -1.70 6.66 -17.11
CA GLY A 60 -2.24 5.48 -16.43
C GLY A 60 -3.33 5.81 -15.42
N GLN A 61 -3.82 4.79 -14.74
CA GLN A 61 -4.78 4.89 -13.62
C GLN A 61 -4.17 4.22 -12.40
N LEU A 62 -4.32 4.82 -11.22
CA LEU A 62 -3.79 4.29 -9.95
C LEU A 62 -2.27 4.09 -9.96
N THR A 63 -1.57 4.90 -10.75
CA THR A 63 -0.10 4.93 -10.84
C THR A 63 0.49 6.05 -9.99
N ASP A 64 -0.31 6.62 -9.10
CA ASP A 64 0.04 7.71 -8.20
C ASP A 64 1.15 7.26 -7.24
N HIS A 65 2.26 7.99 -7.19
CA HIS A 65 3.35 7.72 -6.25
C HIS A 65 4.28 8.93 -6.06
N TYR A 66 4.82 9.10 -4.87
CA TYR A 66 5.98 9.97 -4.63
C TYR A 66 7.30 9.29 -4.97
N ASN A 67 8.16 9.97 -5.73
CA ASN A 67 9.52 9.54 -6.02
C ASN A 67 10.55 10.37 -5.20
N PRO A 68 11.19 9.79 -4.16
CA PRO A 68 12.16 10.50 -3.33
C PRO A 68 13.48 10.83 -4.05
N ALA A 69 13.85 10.08 -5.10
CA ALA A 69 15.10 10.30 -5.84
C ALA A 69 15.03 11.55 -6.71
N ASN A 70 13.90 11.73 -7.41
CA ASN A 70 13.68 12.88 -8.30
C ASN A 70 12.91 14.01 -7.61
N LYS A 71 12.45 13.80 -6.38
CA LYS A 71 11.58 14.71 -5.63
C LYS A 71 10.36 15.13 -6.45
N THR A 72 9.61 14.14 -6.94
CA THR A 72 8.38 14.39 -7.71
C THR A 72 7.21 13.65 -7.10
N VAL A 73 6.06 14.32 -7.02
CA VAL A 73 4.76 13.69 -6.77
C VAL A 73 4.15 13.39 -8.13
N ASN A 74 4.13 12.11 -8.48
CA ASN A 74 3.59 11.64 -9.74
C ASN A 74 2.12 11.29 -9.52
N LEU A 75 1.20 12.04 -10.12
CA LEU A 75 -0.23 11.77 -10.06
C LEU A 75 -0.68 11.19 -11.39
N SER A 76 -1.53 10.18 -11.36
CA SER A 76 -2.21 9.65 -12.54
C SER A 76 -3.02 10.75 -13.21
N GLU A 77 -3.19 10.69 -14.53
CA GLU A 77 -3.93 11.71 -15.30
C GLU A 77 -5.33 11.97 -14.74
N TYR A 78 -6.00 10.90 -14.28
CA TYR A 78 -7.28 11.00 -13.58
C TYR A 78 -7.17 11.84 -12.30
N VAL A 79 -6.22 11.56 -11.41
CA VAL A 79 -6.08 12.27 -10.14
C VAL A 79 -5.56 13.70 -10.35
N TYR A 80 -4.66 13.91 -11.31
CA TYR A 80 -4.06 15.20 -11.61
C TYR A 80 -5.11 16.22 -12.06
N GLY A 81 -5.97 15.84 -13.01
CA GLY A 81 -6.92 16.74 -13.65
C GLY A 81 -8.33 16.76 -13.06
N MET A 82 -8.73 15.72 -12.30
CA MET A 82 -10.09 15.65 -11.77
C MET A 82 -10.23 16.47 -10.49
N ASN A 83 -11.40 17.10 -10.37
CA ASN A 83 -11.79 17.92 -9.24
C ASN A 83 -12.77 17.16 -8.34
N THR A 84 -12.36 16.00 -7.83
CA THR A 84 -13.20 15.15 -6.97
C THR A 84 -12.57 14.95 -5.60
N VAL A 85 -13.39 14.62 -4.59
CA VAL A 85 -12.90 14.34 -3.23
C VAL A 85 -11.88 13.20 -3.24
N ALA A 86 -12.11 12.15 -4.04
CA ALA A 86 -11.15 11.05 -4.17
C ALA A 86 -9.82 11.51 -4.77
N ALA A 87 -9.83 12.34 -5.83
CA ALA A 87 -8.61 12.88 -6.43
C ALA A 87 -7.81 13.73 -5.42
N ALA A 88 -8.49 14.62 -4.68
CA ALA A 88 -7.86 15.39 -3.62
C ALA A 88 -7.26 14.51 -2.51
N ALA A 89 -7.97 13.45 -2.10
CA ALA A 89 -7.50 12.54 -1.07
C ALA A 89 -6.26 11.75 -1.50
N VAL A 90 -6.22 11.25 -2.75
CA VAL A 90 -5.05 10.56 -3.30
C VAL A 90 -3.87 11.51 -3.44
N ALA A 91 -4.09 12.71 -3.99
CA ALA A 91 -3.04 13.72 -4.12
C ALA A 91 -2.45 14.13 -2.76
N ALA A 92 -3.30 14.32 -1.74
CA ALA A 92 -2.86 14.60 -0.37
C ALA A 92 -2.09 13.43 0.26
N HIS A 93 -2.52 12.18 0.01
CA HIS A 93 -1.80 10.98 0.48
C HIS A 93 -0.37 10.93 -0.08
N GLU A 94 -0.21 11.16 -1.39
CA GLU A 94 1.11 11.15 -2.03
C GLU A 94 1.99 12.31 -1.60
N CYS A 95 1.42 13.50 -1.40
CA CYS A 95 2.15 14.62 -0.81
C CYS A 95 2.60 14.32 0.62
N GLY A 96 1.81 13.55 1.38
CA GLY A 96 2.20 13.07 2.71
C GLY A 96 3.54 12.32 2.70
N HIS A 97 3.82 11.52 1.68
CA HIS A 97 5.12 10.85 1.53
C HIS A 97 6.25 11.85 1.28
N ALA A 98 6.00 12.91 0.51
CA ALA A 98 6.97 13.99 0.29
C ALA A 98 7.28 14.75 1.59
N LEU A 99 6.26 15.06 2.39
CA LEU A 99 6.41 15.69 3.72
C LEU A 99 7.22 14.80 4.67
N GLN A 100 6.89 13.51 4.76
CA GLN A 100 7.61 12.56 5.62
C GLN A 100 9.08 12.45 5.23
N HIS A 101 9.37 12.47 3.92
CA HIS A 101 10.73 12.45 3.41
C HIS A 101 11.50 13.73 3.77
N GLN A 102 10.89 14.91 3.63
CA GLN A 102 11.52 16.18 3.99
C GLN A 102 11.77 16.30 5.50
N GLN A 103 10.87 15.78 6.34
CA GLN A 103 11.06 15.72 7.79
C GLN A 103 12.07 14.66 8.24
N ALA A 104 12.72 13.95 7.31
CA ALA A 104 13.67 12.87 7.58
C ALA A 104 13.14 11.88 8.62
N TYR A 105 11.87 11.47 8.47
CA TYR A 105 11.19 10.64 9.47
C TYR A 105 11.95 9.32 9.68
N VAL A 106 12.73 9.24 10.75
CA VAL A 106 13.72 8.19 11.02
C VAL A 106 13.07 6.80 10.99
N TRP A 107 11.85 6.68 11.51
CA TRP A 107 11.08 5.44 11.53
C TRP A 107 10.66 4.95 10.14
N LEU A 108 10.43 5.86 9.17
CA LEU A 108 10.16 5.47 7.78
C LEU A 108 11.42 4.86 7.14
N GLY A 109 12.58 5.47 7.39
CA GLY A 109 13.87 4.95 6.95
C GLY A 109 14.19 3.58 7.54
N ILE A 110 13.92 3.38 8.83
CA ILE A 110 14.09 2.07 9.49
C ILE A 110 13.17 1.02 8.88
N ARG A 111 11.87 1.33 8.71
CA ARG A 111 10.90 0.41 8.10
C ARG A 111 11.36 -0.02 6.71
N SER A 112 11.67 0.92 5.83
CA SER A 112 12.06 0.63 4.44
C SER A 112 13.34 -0.19 4.34
N LYS A 113 14.31 0.01 5.24
CA LYS A 113 15.56 -0.79 5.28
C LYS A 113 15.34 -2.22 5.76
N ILE A 114 14.34 -2.47 6.59
CA ILE A 114 14.04 -3.80 7.15
C ILE A 114 13.15 -4.63 6.20
N VAL A 115 12.35 -4.01 5.33
CA VAL A 115 11.49 -4.70 4.34
C VAL A 115 12.20 -5.84 3.58
N PRO A 116 13.40 -5.67 2.97
CA PRO A 116 14.05 -6.76 2.25
C PRO A 116 14.42 -7.94 3.15
N ALA A 117 14.85 -7.69 4.39
CA ALA A 117 15.16 -8.74 5.35
C ALA A 117 13.89 -9.48 5.79
N VAL A 118 12.79 -8.75 6.04
CA VAL A 118 11.49 -9.34 6.36
C VAL A 118 10.96 -10.17 5.21
N GLN A 119 11.07 -9.68 3.97
CA GLN A 119 10.63 -10.39 2.78
C GLN A 119 11.39 -11.72 2.61
N LEU A 120 12.72 -11.71 2.80
CA LEU A 120 13.53 -12.92 2.78
C LEU A 120 13.06 -13.92 3.85
N SER A 121 12.89 -13.45 5.09
CA SER A 121 12.39 -14.29 6.19
C SER A 121 11.02 -14.89 5.86
N SER A 122 10.08 -14.10 5.34
CA SER A 122 8.75 -14.57 4.93
C SER A 122 8.81 -15.60 3.81
N THR A 123 9.67 -15.39 2.79
CA THR A 123 9.86 -16.36 1.71
C THR A 123 10.49 -17.66 2.23
N MET A 124 11.49 -17.58 3.10
CA MET A 124 12.12 -18.76 3.71
C MET A 124 11.14 -19.53 4.59
N LEU A 125 10.35 -18.85 5.43
CA LEU A 125 9.29 -19.47 6.23
C LEU A 125 8.26 -20.18 5.34
N ASN A 126 7.85 -19.57 4.23
CA ASN A 126 6.89 -20.20 3.33
C ASN A 126 7.47 -21.46 2.65
N TRP A 127 8.72 -21.41 2.19
CA TRP A 127 9.43 -22.56 1.63
C TRP A 127 9.62 -23.69 2.63
N LEU A 128 10.10 -23.35 3.82
CA LEU A 128 10.23 -24.30 4.91
C LEU A 128 8.84 -24.89 5.23
N MET A 129 7.75 -24.11 5.19
CA MET A 129 6.39 -24.56 5.54
C MET A 129 5.91 -25.57 4.53
N MET A 130 6.11 -25.28 3.25
CA MET A 130 5.84 -26.21 2.16
C MET A 130 6.68 -27.49 2.29
N LEU A 131 7.97 -27.41 2.61
CA LEU A 131 8.83 -28.57 2.84
C LEU A 131 8.39 -29.41 4.04
N SER A 132 7.95 -28.78 5.13
CA SER A 132 7.46 -29.49 6.32
C SER A 132 6.14 -30.22 6.06
N LEU A 133 5.23 -29.63 5.28
CA LEU A 133 3.99 -30.28 4.85
C LEU A 133 4.27 -31.47 3.93
N LEU A 134 5.18 -31.30 2.96
CA LEU A 134 5.59 -32.36 2.05
C LEU A 134 6.32 -33.50 2.78
N GLY A 135 7.23 -33.16 3.68
CA GLY A 135 7.95 -34.12 4.52
C GLY A 135 7.01 -34.90 5.43
N MET A 136 5.99 -34.25 5.99
CA MET A 136 4.93 -34.94 6.74
C MET A 136 4.18 -35.94 5.85
N GLY A 137 3.82 -35.56 4.62
CA GLY A 137 3.12 -36.44 3.68
C GLY A 137 3.94 -37.65 3.23
N LEU A 138 5.26 -37.46 3.02
CA LEU A 138 6.16 -38.52 2.58
C LEU A 138 6.59 -39.46 3.72
N MET A 139 6.83 -38.91 4.92
CA MET A 139 7.36 -39.67 6.06
C MET A 139 6.29 -40.07 7.09
N HIS A 140 5.03 -39.66 6.90
CA HIS A 140 3.90 -39.85 7.83
C HIS A 140 4.21 -39.43 9.29
N ASN A 141 5.14 -38.48 9.47
CA ASN A 141 5.57 -38.05 10.78
C ASN A 141 5.20 -36.58 11.02
N THR A 142 4.34 -36.34 12.02
CA THR A 142 3.83 -35.01 12.39
C THR A 142 4.84 -34.15 13.14
N THR A 143 5.97 -34.70 13.60
CA THR A 143 7.03 -33.93 14.27
C THR A 143 7.65 -32.84 13.39
N MET A 144 7.59 -33.00 12.06
CA MET A 144 8.06 -32.01 11.08
C MET A 144 7.25 -30.71 11.12
N LEU A 145 5.99 -30.75 11.58
CA LEU A 145 5.15 -29.57 11.78
C LEU A 145 5.41 -28.85 13.12
N TRP A 146 6.25 -29.40 14.00
CA TRP A 146 6.58 -28.77 15.28
C TRP A 146 7.87 -27.96 15.25
N VAL A 147 8.64 -28.06 14.16
CA VAL A 147 9.85 -27.26 13.90
C VAL A 147 9.56 -25.75 13.89
N TRP A 148 8.28 -25.37 13.78
CA TRP A 148 7.76 -24.00 13.74
C TRP A 148 7.47 -23.35 15.09
N VAL A 149 7.41 -24.14 16.18
CA VAL A 149 6.92 -23.68 17.49
C VAL A 149 8.07 -23.28 18.44
N ALA A 150 9.30 -23.18 17.93
CA ALA A 150 10.49 -22.76 18.68
C ALA A 150 10.87 -21.31 18.40
#